data_AF-A0A1C2MBU8-F1
#
_entry.id   AF-A0A1C2MBU8-F1
#
_cell.length_a   1.000
_cell.length_b   1.000
_cell.length_c   1.000
_cell.angle_alpha   90.00
_cell.angle_beta   90.00
_cell.angle_gamma   90.00
#
_symmetry.space_group_name_H-M   'P 1'
#
loop_
_entity.id
_entity.type
_entity.pdbx_description
1 polymer ?
#
loop_
_entity_poly.entity_id
_entity_poly.type
_entity_poly.pdbx_seq_one_letter_code
_entity_poly.pdbx_strand_id
1 'polypeptide(L)'
;MMKKSLFCMTVAFFALPTFTYAASPYFSFKDGDGFKRFSVSAGWLHAMPQGSGNPVNINTSVAEGTTSKVGDVSTKAVLDAIDQSKTSGKFWYSTISLLDKFTDTLPSSLAGTAEVNGLSQWQQQGSGLEAADVDTVGLMFNYNFTDNLSLEIKGGIPPKVDINGKGNIYAPLSGKATPLKDGSSIGGIIGDGISKAGGDIPLKQDLHITDLSQGGKAATARAWLPAVELHYQFGKSGVNKFRPYIGAGVMYAYFNDLKMNPGIEADLIQAGHMIQNIHDGKAGAALDRKTSSANPIVKLEATDTFAPIVTLGASYDFNPNWFAVGSVSYSKMNNEAKIYVTDQNTGKELIKANTKIDIDPLITYVGVGYRF
;
A
#
# COMPACT_ATOMS: atom_id res chain seq x y z
N MET A 1 -23.49 -6.62 23.35
CA MET A 1 -24.81 -7.22 23.14
C MET A 1 -24.70 -8.17 21.96
N MET A 2 -24.67 -9.47 22.24
CA MET A 2 -24.46 -10.53 21.24
C MET A 2 -25.78 -10.91 20.54
N LYS A 3 -25.59 -11.44 19.31
CA LYS A 3 -26.28 -12.59 18.69
C LYS A 3 -27.39 -12.33 17.65
N LYS A 4 -27.16 -13.00 16.51
CA LYS A 4 -28.06 -13.48 15.43
C LYS A 4 -28.23 -12.60 14.20
N SER A 5 -27.35 -12.80 13.21
CA SER A 5 -27.76 -13.06 11.81
C SER A 5 -26.53 -13.42 10.97
N LEU A 6 -26.03 -14.66 11.09
CA LEU A 6 -25.00 -15.18 10.18
C LEU A 6 -25.26 -16.64 9.79
N PHE A 7 -26.54 -17.04 9.74
CA PHE A 7 -26.94 -18.42 9.46
C PHE A 7 -27.94 -18.57 8.29
N CYS A 8 -28.25 -17.50 7.56
CA CYS A 8 -29.20 -17.58 6.43
C CYS A 8 -28.56 -17.58 5.03
N MET A 9 -27.24 -17.39 4.90
CA MET A 9 -26.58 -17.38 3.58
C MET A 9 -25.95 -18.74 3.19
N THR A 10 -25.87 -19.71 4.11
CA THR A 10 -25.41 -21.08 3.83
C THR A 10 -26.53 -22.03 3.41
N VAL A 11 -27.80 -21.63 3.54
CA VAL A 11 -28.95 -22.44 3.09
C VAL A 11 -29.43 -22.05 1.69
N ALA A 12 -29.08 -20.87 1.19
CA ALA A 12 -29.46 -20.44 -0.16
C ALA A 12 -28.68 -21.16 -1.29
N PHE A 13 -27.52 -21.77 -0.98
CA PHE A 13 -26.75 -22.58 -1.95
C PHE A 13 -27.21 -24.05 -2.03
N PHE A 14 -28.10 -24.49 -1.14
CA PHE A 14 -28.65 -25.85 -1.14
C PHE A 14 -30.15 -25.92 -1.53
N ALA A 15 -30.75 -24.81 -1.96
CA ALA A 15 -32.18 -24.71 -2.28
C ALA A 15 -32.49 -24.32 -3.75
N LEU A 16 -31.61 -24.67 -4.68
CA LEU A 16 -31.96 -24.80 -6.10
C LEU A 16 -31.45 -26.19 -6.56
N PRO A 17 -32.22 -27.01 -7.32
CA PRO A 17 -33.45 -26.71 -8.08
C PRO A 17 -34.60 -27.74 -7.87
N THR A 18 -35.87 -27.37 -8.09
CA THR A 18 -36.90 -28.40 -8.38
C THR A 18 -37.66 -28.20 -9.68
N PHE A 19 -37.66 -27.03 -10.30
CA PHE A 19 -38.43 -26.84 -11.55
C PHE A 19 -37.76 -25.88 -12.54
N THR A 20 -36.58 -26.22 -13.01
CA THR A 20 -36.12 -25.76 -14.33
C THR A 20 -35.21 -26.83 -14.93
N TYR A 21 -35.83 -27.89 -15.47
CA TYR A 21 -35.12 -28.82 -16.34
C TYR A 21 -34.82 -28.10 -17.66
N ALA A 22 -33.68 -27.42 -17.73
CA ALA A 22 -33.08 -27.16 -19.03
C ALA A 22 -32.60 -28.52 -19.54
N ALA A 23 -33.31 -29.10 -20.51
CA ALA A 23 -32.90 -30.31 -21.24
C ALA A 23 -31.69 -30.02 -22.16
N SER A 24 -30.67 -29.35 -21.63
CA SER A 24 -29.43 -29.04 -22.32
C SER A 24 -28.43 -30.17 -22.04
N PRO A 25 -27.88 -30.84 -23.07
CA PRO A 25 -26.88 -31.88 -22.90
C PRO A 25 -25.59 -31.37 -22.20
N TYR A 26 -25.40 -30.05 -22.16
CA TYR A 26 -24.26 -29.37 -21.52
C TYR A 26 -24.37 -29.26 -20.00
N PHE A 27 -25.57 -29.36 -19.42
CA PHE A 27 -25.81 -29.22 -17.97
C PHE A 27 -26.49 -30.45 -17.35
N SER A 28 -26.55 -31.55 -18.10
CA SER A 28 -27.19 -32.79 -17.67
C SER A 28 -26.30 -33.55 -16.69
N PHE A 29 -26.83 -33.86 -15.50
CA PHE A 29 -26.26 -34.83 -14.54
C PHE A 29 -26.55 -36.29 -14.92
N LYS A 30 -27.21 -36.55 -16.05
CA LYS A 30 -27.38 -37.92 -16.53
C LYS A 30 -26.03 -38.47 -16.99
N ASP A 31 -25.58 -39.53 -16.33
CA ASP A 31 -24.46 -40.38 -16.73
C ASP A 31 -24.76 -41.02 -18.09
N GLY A 32 -24.49 -40.28 -19.17
CA GLY A 32 -24.52 -40.78 -20.54
C GLY A 32 -23.08 -40.93 -21.03
N ASP A 33 -22.72 -42.15 -21.42
CA ASP A 33 -21.51 -42.52 -22.18
C ASP A 33 -20.16 -42.59 -21.43
N GLY A 34 -20.14 -42.47 -20.10
CA GLY A 34 -18.90 -42.60 -19.30
C GLY A 34 -17.96 -41.39 -19.41
N PHE A 35 -18.47 -40.25 -19.91
CA PHE A 35 -17.75 -38.99 -19.98
C PHE A 35 -17.62 -38.35 -18.59
N LYS A 36 -16.38 -38.03 -18.19
CA LYS A 36 -16.06 -37.49 -16.87
C LYS A 36 -16.20 -35.98 -16.83
N ARG A 37 -17.31 -35.52 -16.24
CA ARG A 37 -17.71 -34.11 -16.26
C ARG A 37 -16.92 -33.26 -15.28
N PHE A 38 -16.33 -33.85 -14.27
CA PHE A 38 -15.65 -33.09 -13.24
C PHE A 38 -14.21 -33.55 -13.08
N SER A 39 -13.35 -32.59 -12.76
CA SER A 39 -12.02 -32.92 -12.27
C SER A 39 -11.55 -31.94 -11.23
N VAL A 40 -10.75 -32.45 -10.31
CA VAL A 40 -10.10 -31.66 -9.27
C VAL A 40 -8.61 -31.95 -9.32
N SER A 41 -7.78 -30.92 -9.19
CA SER A 41 -6.34 -31.09 -8.97
C SER A 41 -5.88 -30.25 -7.80
N ALA A 42 -4.83 -30.73 -7.14
CA ALA A 42 -4.11 -30.02 -6.11
C ALA A 42 -2.61 -30.04 -6.44
N GLY A 43 -1.93 -28.94 -6.15
CA GLY A 43 -0.55 -28.79 -6.56
C GLY A 43 0.14 -27.56 -5.99
N TRP A 44 1.42 -27.47 -6.31
CA TRP A 44 2.25 -26.31 -6.00
C TRP A 44 1.90 -25.16 -6.94
N LEU A 45 1.69 -23.97 -6.38
CA LEU A 45 1.48 -22.74 -7.11
C LEU A 45 2.54 -21.74 -6.68
N HIS A 46 3.28 -21.23 -7.65
CA HIS A 46 4.30 -20.20 -7.45
C HIS A 46 3.89 -18.95 -8.23
N ALA A 47 3.77 -17.81 -7.55
CA ALA A 47 3.43 -16.53 -8.15
C ALA A 47 4.60 -15.56 -8.08
N MET A 48 4.97 -15.02 -9.23
CA MET A 48 6.03 -14.01 -9.39
C MET A 48 5.40 -12.70 -9.88
N PRO A 49 5.25 -11.70 -9.02
CA PRO A 49 4.89 -10.35 -9.45
C PRO A 49 5.91 -9.80 -10.47
N GLN A 50 5.45 -9.08 -11.48
CA GLN A 50 6.32 -8.50 -12.53
C GLN A 50 6.32 -6.97 -12.55
N GLY A 51 5.46 -6.33 -11.74
CA GLY A 51 5.38 -4.88 -11.69
C GLY A 51 6.49 -4.23 -10.86
N SER A 52 6.66 -2.94 -11.06
CA SER A 52 7.66 -2.11 -10.39
C SER A 52 7.02 -1.12 -9.40
N GLY A 53 7.81 -0.62 -8.46
CA GLY A 53 7.34 0.41 -7.54
C GLY A 53 6.88 1.69 -8.25
N ASN A 54 5.70 2.19 -7.87
CA ASN A 54 5.20 3.49 -8.31
C ASN A 54 5.42 4.57 -7.24
N PRO A 55 5.52 5.85 -7.63
CA PRO A 55 5.60 6.97 -6.70
C PRO A 55 4.49 6.96 -5.65
N VAL A 56 4.82 7.45 -4.45
CA VAL A 56 3.85 7.60 -3.37
C VAL A 56 3.31 9.03 -3.42
N ASN A 57 1.98 9.18 -3.52
CA ASN A 57 1.33 10.47 -3.36
C ASN A 57 1.01 10.65 -1.88
N ILE A 58 1.34 11.82 -1.33
CA ILE A 58 1.10 12.14 0.07
C ILE A 58 0.29 13.44 0.14
N ASN A 59 -0.72 13.43 0.99
CA ASN A 59 -1.53 14.56 1.39
C ASN A 59 -1.49 14.68 2.90
N THR A 60 -1.52 15.92 3.41
CA THR A 60 -1.67 16.16 4.85
C THR A 60 -2.82 17.13 5.12
N SER A 61 -3.20 17.23 6.38
CA SER A 61 -4.20 18.19 6.83
C SER A 61 -3.70 19.64 6.92
N VAL A 62 -2.43 19.92 6.59
CA VAL A 62 -1.86 21.27 6.58
C VAL A 62 -2.05 21.90 5.20
N ALA A 63 -2.84 22.96 5.11
CA ALA A 63 -3.03 23.68 3.86
C ALA A 63 -1.81 24.57 3.54
N GLU A 64 -1.59 24.88 2.26
CA GLU A 64 -0.60 25.88 1.86
C GLU A 64 -0.92 27.24 2.51
N GLY A 65 0.12 27.93 2.97
CA GLY A 65 0.02 29.20 3.68
C GLY A 65 -0.46 29.09 5.13
N THR A 66 -0.53 27.88 5.70
CA THR A 66 -0.93 27.70 7.10
C THR A 66 0.04 28.44 8.00
N THR A 67 -0.47 29.45 8.73
CA THR A 67 0.31 30.19 9.71
C THR A 67 0.12 29.58 11.09
N SER A 68 1.22 29.16 11.70
CA SER A 68 1.25 28.55 13.03
C SER A 68 2.24 29.28 13.93
N LYS A 69 1.98 29.33 15.24
CA LYS A 69 2.99 29.79 16.20
C LYS A 69 4.14 28.79 16.20
N VAL A 70 5.37 29.28 16.32
CA VAL A 70 6.54 28.40 16.37
C VAL A 70 6.62 27.72 17.74
N GLY A 71 6.41 28.46 18.82
CA GLY A 71 6.68 27.95 20.17
C GLY A 71 8.19 27.85 20.42
N ASP A 72 8.59 27.04 21.40
CA ASP A 72 10.00 26.76 21.63
C ASP A 72 10.55 25.85 20.53
N VAL A 73 11.72 26.19 19.98
CA VAL A 73 12.37 25.44 18.89
C VAL A 73 13.87 25.40 19.10
N SER A 74 14.52 24.30 18.73
CA SER A 74 15.99 24.26 18.76
C SER A 74 16.59 25.18 17.70
N THR A 75 17.67 25.88 18.05
CA THR A 75 18.42 26.74 17.11
C THR A 75 18.99 25.91 15.95
N LYS A 76 19.43 24.68 16.23
CA LYS A 76 19.86 23.72 15.22
C LYS A 76 18.76 23.39 14.21
N ALA A 77 17.54 23.08 14.66
CA ALA A 77 16.44 22.79 13.75
C ALA A 77 16.12 24.00 12.86
N VAL A 78 16.16 25.21 13.41
CA VAL A 78 16.01 26.45 12.63
C VAL A 78 17.13 26.57 11.59
N LEU A 79 18.39 26.37 11.97
CA LEU A 79 19.54 26.44 11.04
C LEU A 79 19.42 25.46 9.88
N ASP A 80 19.05 24.21 10.17
CA ASP A 80 18.87 23.16 9.17
C ASP A 80 17.69 23.47 8.22
N ALA A 81 16.72 24.28 8.67
CA ALA A 81 15.54 24.66 7.89
C ALA A 81 15.71 25.93 7.03
N ILE A 82 16.71 26.76 7.29
CA ILE A 82 16.90 28.04 6.61
C ILE A 82 17.28 27.84 5.13
N ASP A 83 16.55 28.53 4.25
CA ASP A 83 16.85 28.57 2.82
C ASP A 83 18.05 29.48 2.53
N GLN A 84 19.25 28.91 2.56
CA GLN A 84 20.50 29.62 2.26
C GLN A 84 20.70 29.98 0.77
N SER A 85 19.78 29.60 -0.12
CA SER A 85 19.83 30.07 -1.51
C SER A 85 19.51 31.57 -1.64
N LYS A 86 18.78 32.13 -0.67
CA LYS A 86 18.40 33.55 -0.60
C LYS A 86 19.40 34.37 0.22
N THR A 87 19.60 35.63 -0.16
CA THR A 87 20.49 36.56 0.56
C THR A 87 20.03 36.76 2.01
N SER A 88 18.72 36.92 2.25
CA SER A 88 18.16 37.01 3.60
C SER A 88 18.37 35.72 4.39
N GLY A 89 18.27 34.56 3.74
CA GLY A 89 18.53 33.26 4.38
C GLY A 89 19.99 33.11 4.84
N LYS A 90 20.98 33.47 4.02
CA LYS A 90 22.41 33.46 4.44
C LYS A 90 22.66 34.36 5.65
N PHE A 91 22.02 35.53 5.68
CA PHE A 91 22.11 36.45 6.80
C PHE A 91 21.46 35.87 8.07
N TRP A 92 20.25 35.30 7.94
CA TRP A 92 19.58 34.69 9.08
C TRP A 92 20.33 33.46 9.59
N TYR A 93 20.91 32.66 8.69
CA TYR A 93 21.77 31.54 9.07
C TYR A 93 22.97 32.01 9.90
N SER A 94 23.68 33.07 9.47
CA SER A 94 24.80 33.59 10.26
C SER A 94 24.35 34.13 11.62
N THR A 95 23.22 34.84 11.67
CA THR A 95 22.64 35.39 12.90
C THR A 95 22.25 34.28 13.89
N ILE A 96 21.51 33.27 13.42
CA ILE A 96 21.11 32.13 14.26
C ILE A 96 22.33 31.27 14.63
N SER A 97 23.35 31.14 13.78
CA SER A 97 24.57 30.39 14.11
C SER A 97 25.41 31.06 15.21
N LEU A 98 25.34 32.39 15.31
CA LEU A 98 25.94 33.11 16.42
C LEU A 98 25.13 32.87 17.69
N LEU A 99 23.80 32.86 17.60
CA LEU A 99 22.91 32.58 18.72
C LEU A 99 23.08 31.15 19.27
N ASP A 100 23.21 30.17 18.38
CA ASP A 100 23.41 28.74 18.68
C ASP A 100 24.63 28.48 19.59
N LYS A 101 25.64 29.37 19.55
CA LYS A 101 26.82 29.29 20.44
C LYS A 101 26.51 29.68 21.89
N PHE A 102 25.40 30.36 22.14
CA PHE A 102 24.98 30.85 23.46
C PHE A 102 23.76 30.11 24.00
N THR A 103 22.89 29.60 23.14
CA THR A 103 21.69 28.85 23.51
C THR A 103 21.34 27.82 22.45
N ASP A 104 20.93 26.62 22.88
CA ASP A 104 20.46 25.55 21.99
C ASP A 104 18.98 25.71 21.60
N THR A 105 18.28 26.69 22.18
CA THR A 105 16.83 26.87 22.02
C THR A 105 16.46 28.33 21.84
N LEU A 106 15.59 28.59 20.87
CA LEU A 106 14.90 29.85 20.67
C LEU A 106 13.53 29.78 21.37
N PRO A 107 13.29 30.58 22.42
CA PRO A 107 12.05 30.52 23.17
C PRO A 107 10.87 31.09 22.38
N SER A 108 9.68 30.64 22.73
CA SER A 108 8.40 31.02 22.12
C SER A 108 8.12 32.52 22.06
N SER A 109 8.67 33.31 23.00
CA SER A 109 8.56 34.78 23.01
C SER A 109 9.28 35.45 21.84
N LEU A 110 10.26 34.76 21.26
CA LEU A 110 11.13 35.25 20.19
C LEU A 110 10.91 34.52 18.86
N ALA A 111 10.54 33.24 18.90
CA ALA A 111 10.41 32.44 17.69
C ALA A 111 9.24 32.88 16.78
N GLY A 112 8.22 33.53 17.35
CA GLY A 112 7.13 34.14 16.59
C GLY A 112 6.24 33.13 15.87
N THR A 113 5.99 33.37 14.58
CA THR A 113 5.10 32.55 13.74
C THR A 113 5.81 32.02 12.51
N ALA A 114 5.39 30.86 12.01
CA ALA A 114 5.85 30.30 10.75
C ALA A 114 4.66 30.05 9.81
N GLU A 115 4.85 30.45 8.56
CA GLU A 115 4.00 30.06 7.44
C GLU A 115 4.57 28.78 6.83
N VAL A 116 3.74 27.74 6.75
CA VAL A 116 4.10 26.40 6.26
C VAL A 116 3.51 26.19 4.88
N ASN A 117 4.37 25.77 3.95
CA ASN A 117 4.08 25.45 2.56
C ASN A 117 4.76 24.14 2.14
N GLY A 118 4.28 23.53 1.06
CA GLY A 118 4.79 22.29 0.47
C GLY A 118 4.33 21.01 1.14
N LEU A 119 3.59 21.11 2.26
CA LEU A 119 3.13 19.95 3.02
C LEU A 119 1.67 19.56 2.71
N SER A 120 0.93 20.33 1.91
CA SER A 120 -0.47 20.00 1.62
C SER A 120 -0.61 18.75 0.74
N GLN A 121 0.20 18.68 -0.32
CA GLN A 121 0.24 17.57 -1.24
C GLN A 121 1.57 17.54 -2.01
N TRP A 122 2.18 16.37 -2.11
CA TRP A 122 3.32 16.14 -2.99
C TRP A 122 3.39 14.68 -3.44
N GLN A 123 4.28 14.41 -4.38
CA GLN A 123 4.54 13.06 -4.87
C GLN A 123 6.02 12.73 -4.66
N GLN A 124 6.29 11.66 -3.90
CA GLN A 124 7.65 11.17 -3.71
C GLN A 124 8.07 10.32 -4.90
N GLN A 125 9.03 10.83 -5.67
CA GLN A 125 9.68 10.09 -6.76
C GLN A 125 10.77 9.16 -6.22
N GLY A 126 11.07 8.10 -6.96
CA GLY A 126 12.10 7.13 -6.58
C GLY A 126 11.76 6.27 -5.36
N SER A 127 10.51 6.35 -4.88
CA SER A 127 9.95 5.46 -3.86
C SER A 127 8.93 4.51 -4.47
N GLY A 128 8.67 3.37 -3.83
CA GLY A 128 7.59 2.49 -4.24
C GLY A 128 7.49 1.20 -3.42
N LEU A 129 6.48 0.41 -3.73
CA LEU A 129 6.20 -0.89 -3.12
C LEU A 129 6.16 -1.97 -4.19
N GLU A 130 6.78 -3.11 -3.90
CA GLU A 130 6.84 -4.27 -4.79
C GLU A 130 6.46 -5.53 -4.01
N ALA A 131 5.60 -6.36 -4.58
CA ALA A 131 5.25 -7.63 -3.98
C ALA A 131 6.37 -8.65 -4.23
N ALA A 132 6.73 -9.42 -3.21
CA ALA A 132 7.67 -10.53 -3.33
C ALA A 132 7.00 -11.76 -3.94
N ASP A 133 7.83 -12.67 -4.46
CA ASP A 133 7.41 -13.98 -4.92
C ASP A 133 6.80 -14.79 -3.78
N VAL A 134 5.85 -15.66 -4.11
CA VAL A 134 5.19 -16.46 -3.10
C VAL A 134 4.78 -17.84 -3.61
N ASP A 135 4.90 -18.81 -2.72
CA ASP A 135 4.49 -20.19 -2.94
C ASP A 135 3.29 -20.56 -2.09
N THR A 136 2.36 -21.31 -2.66
CA THR A 136 1.21 -21.85 -1.96
C THR A 136 0.70 -23.14 -2.59
N VAL A 137 -0.32 -23.73 -1.97
CA VAL A 137 -1.07 -24.86 -2.53
C VAL A 137 -2.27 -24.32 -3.32
N GLY A 138 -2.29 -24.64 -4.61
CA GLY A 138 -3.40 -24.37 -5.52
C GLY A 138 -4.36 -25.54 -5.62
N LEU A 139 -5.63 -25.22 -5.83
CA LEU A 139 -6.73 -26.15 -6.09
C LEU A 139 -7.45 -25.70 -7.35
N MET A 140 -7.56 -26.60 -8.34
CA MET A 140 -8.27 -26.35 -9.59
C MET A 140 -9.50 -27.25 -9.66
N PHE A 141 -10.67 -26.65 -9.86
CA PHE A 141 -11.94 -27.35 -10.03
C PHE A 141 -12.43 -27.11 -11.44
N ASN A 142 -12.61 -28.18 -12.21
CA ASN A 142 -12.99 -28.11 -13.61
C ASN A 142 -14.35 -28.78 -13.83
N TYR A 143 -15.24 -28.09 -14.55
CA TYR A 143 -16.46 -28.63 -15.12
C TYR A 143 -16.32 -28.72 -16.65
N ASN A 144 -16.25 -29.94 -17.18
CA ASN A 144 -16.11 -30.20 -18.60
C ASN A 144 -17.50 -30.22 -19.26
N PHE A 145 -17.75 -29.27 -20.15
CA PHE A 145 -18.93 -29.25 -21.01
C PHE A 145 -18.81 -30.26 -22.15
N THR A 146 -17.60 -30.39 -22.71
CA THR A 146 -17.23 -31.34 -23.78
C THR A 146 -15.80 -31.85 -23.55
N ASP A 147 -15.31 -32.71 -24.44
CA ASP A 147 -13.90 -33.11 -24.44
C ASP A 147 -12.93 -31.91 -24.53
N ASN A 148 -13.36 -30.81 -25.14
CA ASN A 148 -12.49 -29.67 -25.44
C ASN A 148 -12.83 -28.40 -24.67
N LEU A 149 -14.04 -28.27 -24.10
CA LEU A 149 -14.47 -27.04 -23.44
C LEU A 149 -14.80 -27.29 -21.97
N SER A 150 -14.21 -26.47 -21.10
CA SER A 150 -14.46 -26.55 -19.65
C SER A 150 -14.49 -25.18 -18.98
N LEU A 151 -15.12 -25.12 -17.81
CA LEU A 151 -15.05 -24.01 -16.87
C LEU A 151 -14.14 -24.42 -15.71
N GLU A 152 -13.07 -23.65 -15.49
CA GLU A 152 -12.15 -23.84 -14.38
C GLU A 152 -12.39 -22.78 -13.30
N ILE A 153 -12.39 -23.21 -12.04
CA ILE A 153 -12.31 -22.35 -10.86
C ILE A 153 -10.99 -22.64 -10.17
N LYS A 154 -10.16 -21.60 -10.03
CA LYS A 154 -8.88 -21.63 -9.33
C LYS A 154 -9.05 -21.06 -7.94
N GLY A 155 -8.59 -21.80 -6.94
CA GLY A 155 -8.51 -21.37 -5.56
C GLY A 155 -7.28 -21.96 -4.88
N GLY A 156 -7.14 -21.76 -3.58
CA GLY A 156 -6.00 -22.30 -2.86
C GLY A 156 -5.92 -21.77 -1.45
N ILE A 157 -4.84 -22.13 -0.77
CA ILE A 157 -4.53 -21.54 0.53
C ILE A 157 -4.03 -20.11 0.27
N PRO A 158 -4.68 -19.07 0.82
CA PRO A 158 -4.28 -17.68 0.58
C PRO A 158 -2.91 -17.44 1.21
N PRO A 159 -1.86 -17.16 0.41
CA PRO A 159 -0.53 -16.97 0.96
C PRO A 159 -0.41 -15.65 1.71
N LYS A 160 0.63 -15.56 2.54
CA LYS A 160 1.13 -14.27 3.04
C LYS A 160 2.21 -13.79 2.08
N VAL A 161 2.03 -12.60 1.55
CA VAL A 161 2.95 -11.94 0.62
C VAL A 161 3.68 -10.85 1.37
N ASP A 162 5.00 -10.85 1.25
CA ASP A 162 5.83 -9.77 1.75
C ASP A 162 5.86 -8.65 0.70
N ILE A 163 5.73 -7.41 1.16
CA ILE A 163 5.79 -6.21 0.32
C ILE A 163 7.11 -5.50 0.62
N ASN A 164 7.99 -5.48 -0.36
CA ASN A 164 9.28 -4.81 -0.30
C ASN A 164 9.09 -3.32 -0.59
N GLY A 165 9.70 -2.47 0.22
CA GLY A 165 9.73 -1.04 -0.02
C GLY A 165 11.05 -0.59 -0.63
N LYS A 166 10.98 0.44 -1.47
CA LYS A 166 12.15 1.08 -2.08
C LYS A 166 12.10 2.58 -1.85
N GLY A 167 13.28 3.17 -1.61
CA GLY A 167 13.46 4.60 -1.55
C GLY A 167 13.05 5.25 -0.22
N ASN A 168 13.34 6.54 -0.12
CA ASN A 168 13.06 7.36 1.04
C ASN A 168 11.86 8.27 0.77
N ILE A 169 11.06 8.51 1.81
CA ILE A 169 10.01 9.52 1.80
C ILE A 169 10.52 10.78 2.48
N TYR A 170 10.43 11.91 1.77
CA TYR A 170 10.72 13.24 2.31
C TYR A 170 9.47 14.10 2.27
N ALA A 171 9.32 14.99 3.24
CA ALA A 171 8.31 16.05 3.25
C ALA A 171 8.96 17.38 2.85
N PRO A 172 8.56 18.01 1.74
CA PRO A 172 9.23 19.19 1.19
C PRO A 172 8.75 20.47 1.89
N LEU A 173 9.21 20.68 3.12
CA LEU A 173 8.88 21.87 3.90
C LEU A 173 9.45 23.12 3.23
N SER A 174 8.60 24.12 3.03
CA SER A 174 9.00 25.46 2.64
C SER A 174 8.15 26.51 3.32
N GLY A 175 8.56 27.77 3.22
CA GLY A 175 7.77 28.90 3.72
C GLY A 175 8.65 29.97 4.34
N LYS A 176 8.17 30.54 5.45
CA LYS A 176 8.89 31.61 6.15
C LYS A 176 8.54 31.65 7.62
N ALA A 177 9.51 31.99 8.47
CA ALA A 177 9.30 32.27 9.87
C ALA A 177 9.52 33.77 10.16
N THR A 178 8.67 34.35 10.97
CA THR A 178 8.73 35.76 11.38
C THR A 178 9.01 35.81 12.88
N PRO A 179 10.29 35.86 13.30
CA PRO A 179 10.65 36.01 14.70
C PRO A 179 10.20 37.37 15.26
N LEU A 180 10.11 37.41 16.58
CA LEU A 180 9.75 38.60 17.35
C LEU A 180 10.97 39.11 18.12
N LYS A 181 10.92 40.40 18.44
CA LYS A 181 11.84 41.01 19.41
C LYS A 181 11.22 40.95 20.80
N ASP A 182 12.03 40.64 21.79
CA ASP A 182 11.72 40.94 23.19
C ASP A 182 12.84 41.81 23.77
N GLY A 183 12.63 42.36 24.97
CA GLY A 183 13.61 43.23 25.62
C GLY A 183 14.84 42.48 26.17
N SER A 184 15.03 41.20 25.85
CA SER A 184 16.18 40.41 26.33
C SER A 184 17.42 40.63 25.47
N SER A 185 18.58 40.17 25.96
CA SER A 185 19.83 40.20 25.20
C SER A 185 19.74 39.37 23.91
N ILE A 186 19.01 38.26 23.92
CA ILE A 186 18.75 37.44 22.72
C ILE A 186 17.79 38.19 21.77
N GLY A 187 16.76 38.83 22.32
CA GLY A 187 15.84 39.68 21.57
C GLY A 187 16.52 40.86 20.89
N GLY A 188 17.61 41.38 21.47
CA GLY A 188 18.49 42.37 20.83
C GLY A 188 19.18 41.83 19.57
N ILE A 189 19.74 40.62 19.62
CA ILE A 189 20.38 39.96 18.47
C ILE A 189 19.36 39.71 17.35
N ILE A 190 18.19 39.17 17.72
CA ILE A 190 17.09 38.92 16.77
C ILE A 190 16.56 40.24 16.20
N GLY A 191 16.38 41.26 17.03
CA GLY A 191 15.93 42.60 16.63
C GLY A 191 16.88 43.27 15.65
N ASP A 192 18.19 43.21 15.89
CA ASP A 192 19.23 43.67 14.96
C ASP A 192 19.16 42.93 13.63
N GLY A 193 18.89 41.62 13.68
CA GLY A 193 18.68 40.80 12.50
C GLY A 193 17.48 41.27 11.67
N ILE A 194 16.33 41.47 12.32
CA ILE A 194 15.11 42.00 11.71
C ILE A 194 15.38 43.35 11.03
N SER A 195 16.10 44.26 11.70
CA SER A 195 16.40 45.59 11.16
C SER A 195 17.34 45.56 9.94
N LYS A 196 18.20 44.55 9.80
CA LYS A 196 19.21 44.47 8.74
C LYS A 196 18.79 43.62 7.54
N ALA A 197 18.04 42.54 7.75
CA ALA A 197 17.67 41.58 6.69
C ALA A 197 16.18 41.42 6.46
N GLY A 198 15.34 42.16 7.21
CA GLY A 198 13.89 42.01 7.18
C GLY A 198 13.40 40.97 8.18
N GLY A 199 12.10 41.02 8.49
CA GLY A 199 11.49 40.21 9.53
C GLY A 199 11.26 38.74 9.18
N ASP A 200 11.47 38.34 7.92
CA ASP A 200 11.13 36.98 7.46
C ASP A 200 12.41 36.15 7.23
N ILE A 201 12.50 35.02 7.93
CA ILE A 201 13.46 33.95 7.73
C ILE A 201 12.89 33.02 6.64
N PRO A 202 13.47 32.94 5.44
CA PRO A 202 12.98 31.99 4.44
C PRO A 202 13.35 30.55 4.84
N LEU A 203 12.40 29.63 4.68
CA LEU A 203 12.55 28.22 5.02
C LEU A 203 12.46 27.34 3.77
N LYS A 204 13.36 26.35 3.67
CA LYS A 204 13.32 25.30 2.65
C LYS A 204 14.13 24.09 3.13
N GLN A 205 13.44 22.99 3.43
CA GLN A 205 14.06 21.77 3.91
C GLN A 205 13.24 20.54 3.53
N ASP A 206 13.90 19.55 2.95
CA ASP A 206 13.30 18.24 2.74
C ASP A 206 13.48 17.42 4.03
N LEU A 207 12.40 17.25 4.77
CA LEU A 207 12.39 16.50 6.03
C LEU A 207 12.30 15.01 5.73
N HIS A 208 13.33 14.25 6.08
CA HIS A 208 13.27 12.78 6.00
C HIS A 208 12.15 12.27 6.91
N ILE A 209 11.23 11.48 6.34
CA ILE A 209 10.11 10.88 7.07
C ILE A 209 10.41 9.42 7.37
N THR A 210 10.70 8.62 6.33
CA THR A 210 10.96 7.20 6.50
C THR A 210 11.75 6.64 5.32
N ASP A 211 12.52 5.58 5.57
CA ASP A 211 13.09 4.72 4.53
C ASP A 211 12.19 3.51 4.36
N LEU A 212 11.62 3.32 3.17
CA LEU A 212 10.72 2.17 2.90
C LEU A 212 11.47 0.84 2.81
N SER A 213 12.79 0.87 2.63
CA SER A 213 13.63 -0.33 2.56
C SER A 213 14.08 -0.85 3.94
N GLN A 214 13.77 -0.10 5.02
CA GLN A 214 14.19 -0.46 6.36
C GLN A 214 13.58 -1.79 6.82
N GLY A 215 14.37 -2.59 7.55
CA GLY A 215 13.89 -3.83 8.17
C GLY A 215 13.51 -4.95 7.18
N GLY A 216 13.95 -4.88 5.93
CA GLY A 216 13.86 -5.95 4.93
C GLY A 216 12.55 -6.02 4.15
N LYS A 217 11.42 -5.67 4.78
CA LYS A 217 10.12 -5.52 4.11
C LYS A 217 9.33 -4.37 4.70
N ALA A 218 8.58 -3.68 3.86
CA ALA A 218 7.76 -2.55 4.25
C ALA A 218 6.43 -2.98 4.88
N ALA A 219 5.85 -4.07 4.38
CA ALA A 219 4.60 -4.61 4.90
C ALA A 219 4.43 -6.10 4.58
N THR A 220 3.38 -6.71 5.12
CA THR A 220 2.87 -8.03 4.74
C THR A 220 1.38 -7.96 4.48
N ALA A 221 0.89 -8.72 3.51
CA ALA A 221 -0.52 -8.85 3.20
C ALA A 221 -0.89 -10.32 3.01
N ARG A 222 -2.11 -10.72 3.36
CA ARG A 222 -2.68 -12.00 2.94
C ARG A 222 -3.46 -11.80 1.66
N ALA A 223 -3.11 -12.55 0.62
CA ALA A 223 -3.67 -12.42 -0.71
C ALA A 223 -4.70 -13.53 -0.98
N TRP A 224 -5.91 -13.14 -1.38
CA TRP A 224 -6.96 -14.02 -1.86
C TRP A 224 -7.18 -13.75 -3.34
N LEU A 225 -6.80 -14.71 -4.18
CA LEU A 225 -6.79 -14.58 -5.63
C LEU A 225 -7.64 -15.66 -6.33
N PRO A 226 -8.94 -15.84 -5.99
CA PRO A 226 -9.78 -16.76 -6.74
C PRO A 226 -9.91 -16.31 -8.21
N ALA A 227 -9.88 -17.27 -9.12
CA ALA A 227 -10.07 -17.00 -10.56
C ALA A 227 -11.05 -17.98 -11.18
N VAL A 228 -11.72 -17.52 -12.24
CA VAL A 228 -12.61 -18.34 -13.06
C VAL A 228 -12.22 -18.17 -14.52
N GLU A 229 -12.04 -19.28 -15.24
CA GLU A 229 -11.58 -19.29 -16.63
C GLU A 229 -12.37 -20.26 -17.49
N LEU A 230 -12.59 -19.90 -18.75
CA LEU A 230 -13.01 -20.83 -19.78
C LEU A 230 -11.78 -21.42 -20.46
N HIS A 231 -11.74 -22.74 -20.57
CA HIS A 231 -10.59 -23.46 -21.10
C HIS A 231 -10.96 -24.20 -22.37
N TYR A 232 -10.10 -24.07 -23.38
CA TYR A 232 -10.10 -24.92 -24.56
C TYR A 232 -8.95 -25.93 -24.49
N GLN A 233 -9.28 -27.20 -24.31
CA GLN A 233 -8.37 -28.33 -24.19
C GLN A 233 -8.24 -29.05 -25.53
N PHE A 234 -7.02 -29.16 -26.06
CA PHE A 234 -6.75 -29.87 -27.31
C PHE A 234 -6.68 -31.39 -27.09
N GLY A 235 -7.03 -32.15 -28.14
CA GLY A 235 -7.08 -33.61 -28.11
C GLY A 235 -8.32 -34.17 -27.41
N LYS A 236 -8.46 -35.50 -27.43
CA LYS A 236 -9.63 -36.21 -26.92
C LYS A 236 -9.29 -37.04 -25.68
N SER A 237 -10.17 -36.99 -24.68
CA SER A 237 -10.03 -37.78 -23.45
C SER A 237 -9.96 -39.28 -23.76
N GLY A 238 -9.08 -40.01 -23.09
CA GLY A 238 -8.87 -41.45 -23.29
C GLY A 238 -8.12 -41.86 -24.58
N VAL A 239 -7.90 -40.92 -25.50
CA VAL A 239 -7.10 -41.15 -26.73
C VAL A 239 -5.74 -40.49 -26.60
N ASN A 240 -5.71 -39.18 -26.29
CA ASN A 240 -4.47 -38.43 -26.16
C ASN A 240 -4.08 -38.36 -24.69
N LYS A 241 -2.91 -38.92 -24.34
CA LYS A 241 -2.38 -38.81 -22.97
C LYS A 241 -1.91 -37.40 -22.65
N PHE A 242 -1.17 -36.78 -23.57
CA PHE A 242 -0.73 -35.39 -23.43
C PHE A 242 -1.73 -34.46 -24.10
N ARG A 243 -2.24 -33.50 -23.35
CA ARG A 243 -3.31 -32.59 -23.81
C ARG A 243 -2.96 -31.16 -23.40
N PRO A 244 -2.51 -30.31 -24.34
CA PRO A 244 -2.32 -28.88 -24.07
C PRO A 244 -3.67 -28.16 -24.02
N TYR A 245 -3.75 -27.06 -23.28
CA TYR A 245 -4.94 -26.20 -23.19
C TYR A 245 -4.57 -24.72 -23.11
N ILE A 246 -5.52 -23.89 -23.52
CA ILE A 246 -5.50 -22.45 -23.31
C ILE A 246 -6.72 -22.03 -22.49
N GLY A 247 -6.54 -21.05 -21.61
CA GLY A 247 -7.58 -20.52 -20.74
C GLY A 247 -7.63 -19.00 -20.79
N ALA A 248 -8.83 -18.44 -20.64
CA ALA A 248 -9.02 -17.01 -20.45
C ALA A 248 -10.17 -16.77 -19.47
N GLY A 249 -10.03 -15.74 -18.64
CA GLY A 249 -11.05 -15.41 -17.66
C GLY A 249 -10.71 -14.22 -16.78
N VAL A 250 -11.23 -14.25 -15.56
CA VAL A 250 -11.15 -13.16 -14.60
C VAL A 250 -10.71 -13.69 -13.24
N MET A 251 -9.79 -12.95 -12.62
CA MET A 251 -9.35 -13.12 -11.24
C MET A 251 -9.93 -11.99 -10.39
N TYR A 252 -10.36 -12.30 -9.17
CA TYR A 252 -10.69 -11.31 -8.16
C TYR A 252 -9.59 -11.28 -7.12
N ALA A 253 -9.00 -10.11 -6.88
CA ALA A 253 -7.93 -9.93 -5.92
C ALA A 253 -8.42 -9.16 -4.71
N TYR A 254 -8.33 -9.81 -3.56
CA TYR A 254 -8.73 -9.29 -2.25
C TYR A 254 -7.56 -9.45 -1.27
N PHE A 255 -7.28 -8.42 -0.49
CA PHE A 255 -6.15 -8.40 0.44
C PHE A 255 -6.60 -8.07 1.87
N ASN A 256 -6.16 -8.87 2.82
CA ASN A 256 -6.43 -8.65 4.25
C ASN A 256 -5.20 -8.95 5.11
N ASP A 257 -5.36 -8.89 6.44
CA ASP A 257 -4.28 -9.06 7.41
C ASP A 257 -3.05 -8.16 7.10
N LEU A 258 -3.31 -6.91 6.68
CA LEU A 258 -2.26 -5.94 6.35
C LEU A 258 -1.48 -5.59 7.62
N LYS A 259 -0.16 -5.74 7.57
CA LYS A 259 0.75 -5.37 8.68
C LYS A 259 1.92 -4.60 8.14
N MET A 260 2.19 -3.43 8.70
CA MET A 260 3.34 -2.62 8.34
C MET A 260 4.57 -3.00 9.15
N ASN A 261 5.74 -2.68 8.61
CA ASN A 261 6.98 -2.72 9.35
C ASN A 261 6.91 -1.79 10.59
N PRO A 262 7.25 -2.26 11.79
CA PRO A 262 7.18 -1.44 13.00
C PRO A 262 8.04 -0.17 12.95
N GLY A 263 9.18 -0.18 12.25
CA GLY A 263 10.03 1.00 12.08
C GLY A 263 9.36 2.07 11.23
N ILE A 264 8.80 1.68 10.08
CA ILE A 264 8.02 2.57 9.21
C ILE A 264 6.77 3.09 9.95
N GLU A 265 6.10 2.22 10.72
CA GLU A 265 4.94 2.63 11.52
C GLU A 265 5.31 3.70 12.56
N ALA A 266 6.42 3.52 13.29
CA ALA A 266 6.92 4.51 14.25
C ALA A 266 7.28 5.84 13.59
N ASP A 267 7.93 5.81 12.43
CA ASP A 267 8.26 6.99 11.64
C ASP A 267 7.00 7.77 11.21
N LEU A 268 5.97 7.05 10.75
CA LEU A 268 4.70 7.66 10.35
C LEU A 268 3.91 8.22 11.54
N ILE A 269 3.97 7.58 12.71
CA ILE A 269 3.42 8.13 13.96
C ILE A 269 4.13 9.43 14.33
N GLN A 270 5.45 9.48 14.24
CA GLN A 270 6.22 10.71 14.46
C GLN A 270 5.81 11.80 13.46
N ALA A 271 5.63 11.45 12.18
CA ALA A 271 5.12 12.37 11.18
C ALA A 271 3.71 12.90 11.51
N GLY A 272 2.83 12.05 12.04
CA GLY A 272 1.54 12.47 12.58
C GLY A 272 1.70 13.52 13.69
N HIS A 273 2.63 13.32 14.63
CA HIS A 273 2.91 14.33 15.65
C HIS A 273 3.43 15.64 15.07
N MET A 274 4.30 15.60 14.05
CA MET A 274 4.77 16.81 13.37
C MET A 274 3.60 17.61 12.76
N ILE A 275 2.71 16.94 12.03
CA ILE A 275 1.52 17.56 11.45
C ILE A 275 0.59 18.14 12.52
N GLN A 276 0.34 17.40 13.60
CA GLN A 276 -0.50 17.90 14.68
C GLN A 276 0.14 19.09 15.42
N ASN A 277 1.46 19.10 15.63
CA ASN A 277 2.14 20.23 16.26
C ASN A 277 1.97 21.54 15.47
N ILE A 278 1.87 21.47 14.13
CA ILE A 278 1.54 22.63 13.30
C ILE A 278 0.13 23.13 13.62
N HIS A 279 -0.86 22.23 13.73
CA HIS A 279 -2.23 22.58 14.13
C HIS A 279 -2.34 23.10 15.57
N ASP A 280 -1.47 22.63 16.46
CA ASP A 280 -1.43 23.02 17.88
C ASP A 280 -0.80 24.41 18.12
N GLY A 281 -0.31 25.09 17.07
CA GLY A 281 0.44 26.33 17.25
C GLY A 281 1.85 26.11 17.82
N LYS A 282 2.48 24.98 17.50
CA LYS A 282 3.80 24.58 17.99
C LYS A 282 4.69 24.08 16.84
N ALA A 283 4.74 24.81 15.73
CA ALA A 283 5.49 24.39 14.53
C ALA A 283 6.99 24.13 14.80
N GLY A 284 7.59 24.79 15.79
CA GLY A 284 8.94 24.53 16.27
C GLY A 284 9.10 23.13 16.88
N ALA A 285 8.12 22.68 17.66
CA ALA A 285 8.07 21.32 18.19
C ALA A 285 7.88 20.28 17.07
N ALA A 286 7.21 20.63 15.97
CA ALA A 286 7.14 19.78 14.78
C ALA A 286 8.53 19.59 14.15
N LEU A 287 9.28 20.68 13.98
CA LEU A 287 10.63 20.64 13.40
C LEU A 287 11.62 19.89 14.30
N ASP A 288 11.47 20.02 15.62
CA ASP A 288 12.22 19.26 16.63
C ASP A 288 11.74 17.80 16.78
N ARG A 289 10.70 17.37 16.02
CA ARG A 289 10.09 16.02 16.09
C ARG A 289 9.60 15.62 17.49
N LYS A 290 9.08 16.59 18.25
CA LYS A 290 8.49 16.35 19.58
C LYS A 290 7.07 15.79 19.47
N THR A 291 6.62 15.13 20.53
CA THR A 291 5.23 14.64 20.64
C THR A 291 4.24 15.80 20.70
N SER A 292 3.08 15.62 20.07
CA SER A 292 1.98 16.60 20.02
C SER A 292 0.84 16.26 20.99
N SER A 293 -0.29 16.98 20.90
CA SER A 293 -1.52 16.65 21.62
C SER A 293 -2.29 15.43 21.07
N ALA A 294 -1.96 14.97 19.86
CA ALA A 294 -2.62 13.82 19.23
C ALA A 294 -2.09 12.49 19.76
N ASN A 295 -2.86 11.43 19.54
CA ASN A 295 -2.42 10.04 19.63
C ASN A 295 -2.48 9.40 18.22
N PRO A 296 -1.45 9.61 17.37
CA PRO A 296 -1.48 9.14 16.00
C PRO A 296 -1.43 7.62 15.92
N ILE A 297 -2.32 7.04 15.11
CA ILE A 297 -2.32 5.62 14.75
C ILE A 297 -2.23 5.49 13.24
N VAL A 298 -1.60 4.41 12.77
CA VAL A 298 -1.47 4.14 11.34
C VAL A 298 -2.41 3.02 10.92
N LYS A 299 -3.16 3.26 9.84
CA LYS A 299 -4.04 2.27 9.23
C LYS A 299 -3.63 2.03 7.79
N LEU A 300 -3.54 0.77 7.41
CA LEU A 300 -3.31 0.34 6.03
C LEU A 300 -4.59 -0.20 5.42
N GLU A 301 -4.84 0.16 4.17
CA GLU A 301 -5.90 -0.39 3.35
C GLU A 301 -5.32 -0.75 1.98
N ALA A 302 -5.83 -1.82 1.39
CA ALA A 302 -5.55 -2.21 0.03
C ALA A 302 -6.89 -2.31 -0.71
N THR A 303 -6.94 -1.79 -1.93
CA THR A 303 -8.17 -1.88 -2.75
C THR A 303 -8.28 -3.27 -3.37
N ASP A 304 -9.50 -3.76 -3.51
CA ASP A 304 -9.78 -4.97 -4.29
C ASP A 304 -9.85 -4.65 -5.79
N THR A 305 -9.58 -5.64 -6.64
CA THR A 305 -9.68 -5.45 -8.09
C THR A 305 -10.09 -6.73 -8.83
N PHE A 306 -10.72 -6.57 -9.98
CA PHE A 306 -10.90 -7.64 -10.95
C PHE A 306 -9.84 -7.50 -12.04
N ALA A 307 -9.14 -8.59 -12.33
CA ALA A 307 -8.05 -8.62 -13.30
C ALA A 307 -8.31 -9.68 -14.39
N PRO A 308 -8.10 -9.37 -15.67
CA PRO A 308 -8.10 -10.40 -16.71
C PRO A 308 -6.93 -11.37 -16.47
N ILE A 309 -7.16 -12.65 -16.74
CA ILE A 309 -6.13 -13.70 -16.66
C ILE A 309 -6.19 -14.57 -17.91
N VAL A 310 -5.01 -14.93 -18.41
CA VAL A 310 -4.83 -15.90 -19.48
C VAL A 310 -3.90 -17.01 -19.01
N THR A 311 -4.17 -18.23 -19.46
CA THR A 311 -3.45 -19.44 -19.04
C THR A 311 -3.05 -20.26 -20.25
N LEU A 312 -1.83 -20.79 -20.21
CA LEU A 312 -1.37 -21.85 -21.09
C LEU A 312 -0.95 -23.03 -20.21
N GLY A 313 -1.43 -24.22 -20.51
CA GLY A 313 -1.06 -25.41 -19.73
C GLY A 313 -1.15 -26.69 -20.52
N ALA A 314 -0.83 -27.78 -19.84
CA ALA A 314 -1.02 -29.12 -20.36
C ALA A 314 -1.34 -30.10 -19.23
N SER A 315 -2.15 -31.12 -19.57
CA SER A 315 -2.36 -32.29 -18.74
C SER A 315 -1.72 -33.53 -19.36
N TYR A 316 -1.29 -34.45 -18.50
CA TYR A 316 -0.78 -35.77 -18.87
C TYR A 316 -1.57 -36.85 -18.14
N ASP A 317 -2.31 -37.66 -18.87
CA ASP A 317 -3.16 -38.72 -18.32
C ASP A 317 -2.32 -39.99 -18.07
N PHE A 318 -2.19 -40.36 -16.80
CA PHE A 318 -1.56 -41.63 -16.41
C PHE A 318 -2.47 -42.81 -16.73
N ASN A 319 -3.76 -42.63 -16.40
CA ASN A 319 -4.85 -43.55 -16.65
C ASN A 319 -6.15 -42.72 -16.84
N PRO A 320 -7.32 -43.34 -17.10
CA PRO A 320 -8.54 -42.58 -17.37
C PRO A 320 -8.99 -41.64 -16.24
N ASN A 321 -8.52 -41.82 -15.00
CA ASN A 321 -8.92 -41.04 -13.84
C ASN A 321 -7.84 -40.06 -13.38
N TRP A 322 -6.58 -40.50 -13.34
CA TRP A 322 -5.47 -39.74 -12.77
C TRP A 322 -4.66 -39.04 -13.85
N PHE A 323 -4.35 -37.77 -13.61
CA PHE A 323 -3.55 -36.94 -14.51
C PHE A 323 -2.58 -36.05 -13.73
N ALA A 324 -1.45 -35.72 -14.35
CA ALA A 324 -0.64 -34.58 -13.96
C ALA A 324 -1.06 -33.35 -14.77
N VAL A 325 -0.86 -32.17 -14.20
CA VAL A 325 -1.16 -30.89 -14.85
C VAL A 325 -0.08 -29.87 -14.54
N GLY A 326 0.29 -29.09 -15.56
CA GLY A 326 1.19 -27.95 -15.42
C GLY A 326 0.67 -26.76 -16.21
N SER A 327 0.82 -25.56 -15.67
CA SER A 327 0.41 -24.33 -16.36
C SER A 327 1.23 -23.11 -16.00
N VAL A 328 1.19 -22.14 -16.91
CA VAL A 328 1.67 -20.77 -16.72
C VAL A 328 0.51 -19.83 -17.01
N SER A 329 0.25 -18.90 -16.10
CA SER A 329 -0.80 -17.89 -16.23
C SER A 329 -0.21 -16.50 -16.07
N TYR A 330 -0.75 -15.55 -16.82
CA TYR A 330 -0.43 -14.13 -16.68
C TYR A 330 -1.70 -13.34 -16.43
N SER A 331 -1.66 -12.45 -15.45
CA SER A 331 -2.76 -11.53 -15.16
C SER A 331 -2.27 -10.10 -15.15
N LYS A 332 -3.03 -9.19 -15.76
CA LYS A 332 -2.75 -7.75 -15.68
C LYS A 332 -3.53 -7.17 -14.51
N MET A 333 -2.84 -6.88 -13.41
CA MET A 333 -3.42 -6.58 -12.12
C MET A 333 -2.77 -5.37 -11.45
N ASN A 334 -3.60 -4.37 -11.18
CA ASN A 334 -3.23 -3.12 -10.53
C ASN A 334 -4.12 -2.90 -9.30
N ASN A 335 -3.51 -2.57 -8.17
CA ASN A 335 -4.20 -2.25 -6.92
C ASN A 335 -3.64 -0.94 -6.33
N GLU A 336 -4.35 -0.33 -5.40
CA GLU A 336 -3.86 0.80 -4.62
C GLU A 336 -3.62 0.37 -3.17
N ALA A 337 -2.47 0.76 -2.63
CA ALA A 337 -2.23 0.78 -1.19
C ALA A 337 -2.49 2.19 -0.65
N LYS A 338 -3.26 2.26 0.43
CA LYS A 338 -3.61 3.50 1.12
C LYS A 338 -3.14 3.41 2.56
N ILE A 339 -2.43 4.43 3.00
CA ILE A 339 -1.93 4.57 4.37
C ILE A 339 -2.56 5.82 4.95
N TYR A 340 -3.11 5.68 6.15
CA TYR A 340 -3.75 6.76 6.88
C TYR A 340 -3.06 6.92 8.22
N VAL A 341 -2.65 8.14 8.56
CA VAL A 341 -2.25 8.50 9.93
C VAL A 341 -3.37 9.34 10.50
N THR A 342 -4.04 8.83 11.54
CA THR A 342 -5.22 9.43 12.13
C THR A 342 -4.98 9.68 13.60
N ASP A 343 -5.41 10.82 14.12
CA ASP A 343 -5.43 11.04 15.56
C ASP A 343 -6.57 10.23 16.21
N GLN A 344 -6.22 9.27 17.07
CA GLN A 344 -7.20 8.44 17.76
C GLN A 344 -8.10 9.24 18.72
N ASN A 345 -7.63 10.38 19.23
CA ASN A 345 -8.41 11.20 20.16
C ASN A 345 -9.58 11.90 19.47
N THR A 346 -9.39 12.37 18.23
CA THR A 346 -10.37 13.18 17.50
C THR A 346 -10.95 12.49 16.26
N GLY A 347 -10.32 11.44 15.76
CA GLY A 347 -10.64 10.81 14.48
C GLY A 347 -10.18 11.61 13.25
N LYS A 348 -9.43 12.71 13.44
CA LYS A 348 -8.96 13.56 12.34
C LYS A 348 -7.84 12.87 11.57
N GLU A 349 -7.98 12.82 10.24
CA GLU A 349 -6.90 12.40 9.34
C GLU A 349 -5.80 13.46 9.30
N LEU A 350 -4.57 13.06 9.64
CA LEU A 350 -3.40 13.93 9.65
C LEU A 350 -2.62 13.80 8.35
N ILE A 351 -2.41 12.56 7.91
CA ILE A 351 -1.67 12.20 6.70
C ILE A 351 -2.44 11.11 5.96
N LYS A 352 -2.49 11.23 4.64
CA LYS A 352 -2.95 10.18 3.74
C LYS A 352 -1.92 9.99 2.65
N ALA A 353 -1.46 8.77 2.48
CA ALA A 353 -0.60 8.39 1.40
C ALA A 353 -1.27 7.32 0.53
N ASN A 354 -1.11 7.43 -0.79
CA ASN A 354 -1.60 6.43 -1.73
C ASN A 354 -0.54 6.13 -2.79
N THR A 355 -0.36 4.84 -3.08
CA THR A 355 0.53 4.38 -4.15
C THR A 355 -0.11 3.23 -4.90
N LYS A 356 0.17 3.17 -6.20
CA LYS A 356 -0.26 2.08 -7.07
C LYS A 356 0.72 0.92 -6.92
N ILE A 357 0.20 -0.28 -6.73
CA ILE A 357 1.00 -1.51 -6.75
C ILE A 357 0.64 -2.24 -8.03
N ASP A 358 1.60 -2.27 -8.95
CA ASP A 358 1.54 -3.09 -10.15
C ASP A 358 2.02 -4.48 -9.74
N ILE A 359 1.12 -5.45 -9.76
CA ILE A 359 1.46 -6.82 -9.36
C ILE A 359 1.76 -7.64 -10.61
N ASP A 360 0.88 -7.53 -11.63
CA ASP A 360 1.01 -8.21 -12.93
C ASP A 360 1.61 -9.64 -12.83
N PRO A 361 0.98 -10.55 -12.06
CA PRO A 361 1.66 -11.78 -11.65
C PRO A 361 1.79 -12.78 -12.80
N LEU A 362 2.99 -13.36 -12.92
CA LEU A 362 3.25 -14.59 -13.64
C LEU A 362 3.13 -15.76 -12.67
N ILE A 363 2.13 -16.61 -12.88
CA ILE A 363 1.78 -17.70 -11.97
C ILE A 363 2.11 -19.03 -12.64
N THR A 364 2.84 -19.89 -11.95
CA THR A 364 3.09 -21.27 -12.38
C THR A 364 2.40 -22.24 -11.45
N TYR A 365 1.90 -23.34 -12.00
CA TYR A 365 1.23 -24.39 -11.25
C TYR A 365 1.68 -25.76 -11.74
N VAL A 366 1.93 -26.68 -10.80
CA VAL A 366 2.20 -28.09 -11.08
C VAL A 366 1.47 -28.94 -10.06
N GLY A 367 0.64 -29.87 -10.52
CA GLY A 367 -0.20 -30.67 -9.64
C GLY A 367 -0.61 -32.02 -10.21
N VAL A 368 -1.34 -32.76 -9.38
CA VAL A 368 -1.94 -34.04 -9.73
C VAL A 368 -3.45 -33.92 -9.51
N GLY A 369 -4.23 -34.49 -10.41
CA GLY A 369 -5.67 -34.44 -10.36
C GLY A 369 -6.35 -35.77 -10.64
N TYR A 370 -7.65 -35.78 -10.32
CA TYR A 370 -8.55 -36.89 -10.51
C TYR A 370 -9.79 -36.44 -11.29
N ARG A 371 -10.21 -37.24 -12.27
CA ARG A 371 -11.45 -37.05 -13.04
C ARG A 371 -12.49 -38.07 -12.60
N PHE A 372 -13.73 -37.60 -12.43
CA PHE A 372 -14.89 -38.40 -12.06
C PHE A 372 -16.04 -38.23 -13.05
#